data_AF-A0A5Q4VCR0-F1
#
_entry.id   AF-A0A5Q4VCR0-F1
#
_cell.length_a   1.000
_cell.length_b   1.000
_cell.length_c   1.000
_cell.angle_alpha   90.00
_cell.angle_beta   90.00
_cell.angle_gamma   90.00
#
_symmetry.space_group_name_H-M   'P 1'
#
loop_
_entity.id
_entity.type
_entity.pdbx_description
1 polymer ?
#
loop_
_entity_poly.entity_id
_entity_poly.type
_entity_poly.pdbx_seq_one_letter_code
_entity_poly.pdbx_strand_id
1 'polypeptide(L)' 'MSLFFEGWVYIFEFKMLDKKLSPGNALAQIKAKGYGEKYMEEAEMLCFVGVEFCKKDRNIKSFLWELQEKNTD' A
#
# COMPACT_ATOMS: atom_id res chain seq x y z
N MET A 1 4.34 6.14 2.02
CA MET A 1 4.79 7.07 0.96
C MET A 1 3.66 7.25 -0.04
N SER A 2 3.55 8.40 -0.73
CA SER A 2 2.50 8.63 -1.73
C SER A 2 3.06 9.21 -3.02
N LEU A 3 2.52 8.78 -4.18
CA LEU A 3 2.84 9.28 -5.52
C LEU A 3 1.54 9.70 -6.23
N PHE A 4 1.56 10.86 -6.87
CA PHE A 4 0.45 11.41 -7.65
C PHE A 4 0.82 11.33 -9.12
N PHE A 5 -0.02 10.68 -9.92
CA PHE A 5 0.22 10.53 -11.36
C PHE A 5 -1.09 10.29 -12.09
N GLU A 6 -1.36 11.07 -13.15
CA GLU A 6 -2.56 10.92 -14.00
C GLU A 6 -3.89 10.83 -13.22
N GLY A 7 -4.10 11.70 -12.22
CA GLY A 7 -5.31 11.72 -11.37
C GLY A 7 -5.37 10.63 -10.30
N TRP A 8 -4.41 9.69 -10.30
CA TRP A 8 -4.33 8.59 -9.35
C TRP A 8 -3.39 8.92 -8.20
N VAL A 9 -3.70 8.36 -7.03
CA VAL A 9 -2.83 8.42 -5.85
C VAL A 9 -2.42 7.01 -5.45
N TYR A 10 -1.12 6.74 -5.57
CA TYR A 10 -0.50 5.48 -5.16
C TYR A 10 0.06 5.63 -3.75
N ILE A 11 -0.33 4.76 -2.83
CA ILE A 11 0.08 4.80 -1.43
C ILE A 11 0.84 3.52 -1.10
N PHE A 12 2.10 3.68 -0.72
CA PHE A 12 3.02 2.59 -0.46
C PHE A 12 3.28 2.41 1.04
N GLU A 13 3.22 1.15 1.48
CA GLU A 13 3.75 0.70 2.76
C GLU A 13 4.81 -0.38 2.53
N PHE A 14 5.94 -0.21 3.21
CA PHE A 14 7.08 -1.11 3.14
C PHE A 14 7.30 -1.79 4.48
N LYS A 15 7.48 -3.11 4.48
CA LYS A 15 7.77 -3.88 5.68
C LYS A 15 9.03 -4.70 5.51
N MET A 16 9.96 -4.54 6.44
CA MET A 16 11.17 -5.38 6.50
C MET A 16 10.93 -6.58 7.42
N LEU A 17 11.18 -7.77 6.92
CA LEU A 17 11.03 -9.04 7.62
C LEU A 17 12.40 -9.69 7.83
N ASP A 18 12.62 -10.32 8.99
CA ASP A 18 13.89 -10.99 9.28
C ASP A 18 13.96 -12.44 8.75
N LYS A 19 12.82 -13.14 8.56
CA LYS A 19 12.81 -14.56 8.10
C LYS A 19 11.69 -14.94 7.11
N LYS A 20 10.41 -14.90 7.50
CA LYS A 20 9.24 -15.27 6.67
C LYS A 20 8.09 -14.29 6.92
N LEU A 21 7.08 -14.36 6.04
CA LEU A 21 5.80 -13.63 6.14
C LEU A 21 5.34 -13.51 7.60
N SER A 22 5.22 -12.28 8.09
CA SER A 22 4.64 -12.00 9.40
C SER A 22 3.12 -12.06 9.34
N PRO A 23 2.41 -12.35 10.46
CA PRO A 23 0.98 -12.12 10.54
C PRO A 23 0.67 -10.64 10.25
N GLY A 24 -0.24 -10.40 9.30
CA GLY A 24 -0.55 -9.07 8.77
C GLY A 24 0.44 -8.64 7.69
N ASN A 25 -0.08 -8.47 6.47
CA ASN A 25 0.70 -8.01 5.32
C ASN A 25 0.75 -6.47 5.26
N ALA A 26 1.77 -5.93 4.57
CA ALA A 26 1.95 -4.48 4.43
C ALA A 26 0.69 -3.76 3.85
N LEU A 27 -0.04 -4.41 2.94
CA LEU A 27 -1.27 -3.88 2.36
C LEU A 27 -2.40 -3.73 3.39
N ALA A 28 -2.58 -4.70 4.28
CA ALA A 28 -3.56 -4.63 5.36
C ALA A 28 -3.20 -3.53 6.37
N GLN A 29 -1.91 -3.35 6.65
CA GLN A 29 -1.43 -2.32 7.57
C GLN A 29 -1.73 -0.90 7.06
N ILE A 30 -1.51 -0.64 5.76
CA ILE A 30 -1.76 0.69 5.20
C ILE A 30 -3.24 1.06 5.17
N LYS A 31 -4.11 0.08 4.88
CA LYS A 31 -5.56 0.25 4.91
C LYS A 31 -6.06 0.47 6.33
N ALA A 32 -5.59 -0.33 7.29
CA ALA A 32 -6.00 -0.21 8.69
C ALA A 32 -5.60 1.12 9.35
N LYS A 33 -4.54 1.78 8.86
CA LYS A 33 -4.10 3.10 9.34
C LYS A 33 -4.90 4.27 8.75
N GLY A 34 -5.83 4.04 7.82
CA GLY A 34 -6.63 5.12 7.21
C GLY A 34 -5.82 6.10 6.35
N TYR A 35 -4.61 5.75 5.91
CA TYR A 35 -3.77 6.70 5.17
C TYR A 35 -4.33 7.16 3.83
N GLY A 36 -5.27 6.40 3.26
CA GLY A 36 -5.98 6.77 2.04
C GLY A 36 -7.02 7.87 2.24
N GLU A 37 -7.50 8.08 3.47
CA GLU A 37 -8.65 8.95 3.74
C GLU A 37 -8.41 10.40 3.30
N LYS A 38 -7.21 10.91 3.57
CA LYS A 38 -6.80 12.28 3.22
C LYS A 38 -6.67 12.54 1.72
N TYR A 39 -6.77 11.53 0.88
CA TYR A 39 -6.67 11.65 -0.57
C TYR A 39 -7.99 11.32 -1.28
N MET A 40 -9.05 10.92 -0.56
CA MET A 40 -10.31 10.48 -1.17
C MET A 40 -11.04 11.59 -1.94
N GLU A 41 -10.88 12.84 -1.52
CA GLU A 41 -11.53 13.98 -2.20
C GLU A 41 -10.81 14.36 -3.50
N GLU A 42 -9.47 14.30 -3.50
CA GLU A 42 -8.61 14.77 -4.58
C GLU A 42 -8.30 13.69 -5.63
N ALA A 43 -8.24 12.42 -5.22
CA ALA A 43 -7.88 11.32 -6.10
C ALA A 43 -9.09 10.84 -6.91
N GLU A 44 -8.91 10.64 -8.21
CA GLU A 44 -9.88 9.90 -9.04
C GLU A 44 -9.86 8.41 -8.69
N MET A 45 -8.67 7.91 -8.33
CA MET A 45 -8.44 6.53 -7.93
C MET A 45 -7.36 6.45 -6.85
N LEU A 46 -7.58 5.63 -5.82
CA LEU A 46 -6.58 5.26 -4.84
C LEU A 46 -6.03 3.87 -5.14
N CYS A 47 -4.71 3.74 -5.22
CA CYS A 47 -4.02 2.46 -5.32
C CYS A 47 -3.17 2.24 -4.06
N PHE A 48 -3.50 1.23 -3.28
CA PHE A 48 -2.72 0.82 -2.13
C PHE A 48 -1.71 -0.24 -2.57
N VAL A 49 -0.44 -0.08 -2.19
CA VAL A 49 0.64 -1.00 -2.53
C VAL A 49 1.37 -1.40 -1.25
N GLY A 50 1.38 -2.69 -0.94
CA GLY A 50 2.13 -3.27 0.16
C GLY A 50 3.31 -4.09 -0.37
N VAL A 51 4.52 -3.75 0.08
CA VAL A 51 5.74 -4.46 -0.31
C VAL A 51 6.47 -4.97 0.92
N GLU A 52 6.85 -6.26 0.89
CA GLU A 52 7.57 -6.90 1.98
C GLU A 52 8.93 -7.39 1.53
N PHE A 53 9.96 -6.95 2.24
CA PHE A 53 11.36 -7.30 1.95
C PHE A 53 11.90 -8.24 3.02
N CYS A 54 12.55 -9.32 2.61
CA CYS A 54 13.31 -10.16 3.53
C CYS A 54 14.74 -9.63 3.65
N LYS A 55 15.16 -9.23 4.84
CA LYS A 55 16.55 -8.80 5.11
C LYS A 55 17.55 -9.90 4.81
N LYS A 56 17.22 -11.14 5.18
CA LYS A 56 18.11 -12.29 5.00
C LYS A 56 18.35 -12.59 3.51
N ASP A 57 17.28 -12.58 2.73
CA ASP A 57 17.35 -12.93 1.31
C ASP A 57 17.68 -11.71 0.43
N ARG A 58 17.69 -10.50 1.02
CA ARG A 58 17.87 -9.22 0.32
C ARG A 58 16.95 -9.08 -0.90
N ASN A 59 15.72 -9.56 -0.77
CA ASN A 59 14.77 -9.65 -1.88
C ASN A 59 13.33 -9.39 -1.40
N ILE A 60 12.46 -9.04 -2.34
CA ILE A 60 11.02 -8.90 -2.14
C ILE A 60 10.42 -10.30 -1.94
N LYS A 61 9.65 -10.46 -0.87
CA LYS A 61 8.90 -11.69 -0.57
C LYS A 61 7.44 -11.60 -0.94
N SER A 62 6.86 -10.40 -0.88
CA SER A 62 5.46 -10.16 -1.20
C SER A 62 5.30 -8.78 -1.82
N PHE A 63 4.44 -8.72 -2.83
CA PHE A 63 4.01 -7.50 -3.48
C PHE A 63 2.50 -7.63 -3.72
N LEU A 64 1.72 -6.84 -2.99
CA LEU A 64 0.26 -6.85 -3.08
C LEU A 64 -0.23 -5.44 -3.36
N TRP A 65 -1.32 -5.34 -4.10
CA TRP A 65 -1.94 -4.06 -4.40
C TRP A 65 -3.47 -4.19 -4.45
N GLU A 66 -4.15 -3.08 -4.23
CA GLU A 66 -5.60 -2.97 -4.31
C GLU A 66 -6.00 -1.58 -4.78
N LEU A 67 -7.02 -1.50 -5.64
CA LEU A 67 -7.64 -0.25 -6.06
C LEU A 67 -8.86 0.04 -5.21
N GLN A 68 -9.06 1.31 -4.90
CA GLN A 68 -10.27 1.83 -4.30
C GLN A 68 -10.76 2.99 -5.16
N GLU A 69 -11.95 2.83 -5.70
CA GLU A 69 -12.63 3.88 -6.47
C GLU A 69 -13.12 4.98 -5.55
N LYS A 70 -13.15 6.20 -6.08
CA LYS A 70 -13.89 7.27 -5.45
C LYS A 70 -15.36 6.87 -5.47
N ASN A 71 -15.97 6.75 -4.29
CA ASN A 71 -17.42 6.57 -4.22
C ASN A 71 -18.06 7.85 -4.77
N THR A 72 -18.55 7.79 -6.01
CA THR A 72 -19.44 8.79 -6.57
C THR A 72 -20.85 8.50 -6.09
N ASP A 73 -21.30 9.23 -5.07
CA ASP A 73 -22.73 9.41 -4.77
C ASP A 73 -23.36 10.42 -5.74
#